data_AF-A0A1Z8B8U6-F1
#
_entry.id   AF-A0A1Z8B8U6-F1
#
_cell.length_a   1.000
_cell.length_b   1.000
_cell.length_c   1.000
_cell.angle_alpha   90.00
_cell.angle_beta   90.00
_cell.angle_gamma   90.00
#
_symmetry.space_group_name_H-M   'P 1'
#
loop_
_entity.id
_entity.type
_entity.pdbx_description
1 polymer ?
#
loop_
_entity_poly.entity_id
_entity_poly.type
_entity_poly.pdbx_seq_one_letter_code
_entity_poly.pdbx_strand_id
1 'polypeptide(L)'
;MNKIEIEGSYIQYAGGYDKENIVESDFLKALKDLEQMDDEHGAFWIGVYGAETDEFVLELHKSLTLFGNFSENENYKIQLKSLEASKEYFNLLLSGMIEKLKEKLKTMHNNV
;
A
#
# COMPACT_ATOMS: atom_id res chain seq x y z
N MET A 1 19.01 -6.74 -6.47
CA MET A 1 17.81 -6.53 -5.64
C MET A 1 16.86 -7.68 -5.94
N ASN A 2 16.49 -8.44 -4.93
CA ASN A 2 15.64 -9.62 -5.09
C ASN A 2 14.18 -9.18 -5.12
N LYS A 3 13.51 -9.45 -6.24
CA LYS A 3 12.06 -9.36 -6.37
C LYS A 3 11.48 -10.65 -5.80
N ILE A 4 10.40 -10.53 -5.01
CA ILE A 4 9.63 -11.70 -4.59
C ILE A 4 8.64 -12.09 -5.70
N GLU A 5 8.30 -13.37 -5.74
CA GLU A 5 7.18 -13.86 -6.53
C GLU A 5 5.88 -13.60 -5.78
N ILE A 6 4.92 -12.94 -6.44
CA ILE A 6 3.60 -12.65 -5.90
C ILE A 6 2.64 -13.68 -6.46
N GLU A 7 1.97 -14.42 -5.58
CA GLU A 7 0.94 -15.39 -5.97
C GLU A 7 -0.46 -14.80 -5.88
N GLY A 8 -0.66 -13.85 -4.98
CA GLY A 8 -1.94 -13.20 -4.78
C GLY A 8 -1.81 -11.77 -4.29
N SER A 9 -2.90 -11.03 -4.48
CA SER A 9 -3.03 -9.65 -4.06
C SER A 9 -4.48 -9.32 -3.79
N TYR A 10 -4.74 -8.37 -2.91
CA TYR A 10 -6.09 -7.92 -2.63
C TYR A 10 -6.12 -6.42 -2.37
N ILE A 11 -7.32 -5.85 -2.41
CA ILE A 11 -7.60 -4.49 -1.97
C ILE A 11 -8.83 -4.49 -1.07
N GLN A 12 -8.78 -3.71 0.00
CA GLN A 12 -9.89 -3.53 0.93
C GLN A 12 -10.05 -2.06 1.31
N TYR A 13 -11.28 -1.60 1.45
CA TYR A 13 -11.62 -0.23 1.85
C TYR A 13 -12.19 -0.25 3.26
N ALA A 14 -11.92 0.79 4.04
CA ALA A 14 -12.51 0.96 5.37
C ALA A 14 -14.06 1.00 5.31
N GLY A 15 -14.63 1.46 4.20
CA GLY A 15 -16.07 1.47 3.94
C GLY A 15 -16.69 0.14 3.49
N GLY A 16 -15.96 -0.98 3.52
CA GLY A 16 -16.54 -2.32 3.29
C GLY A 16 -16.51 -2.83 1.85
N TYR A 17 -15.57 -2.36 1.02
CA TYR A 17 -15.27 -2.97 -0.29
C TYR A 17 -14.07 -3.89 -0.16
N ASP A 18 -14.12 -5.06 -0.78
CA ASP A 18 -13.00 -6.00 -0.88
C ASP A 18 -12.92 -6.63 -2.28
N LYS A 19 -11.69 -6.88 -2.75
CA LYS A 19 -11.45 -7.58 -4.01
C LYS A 19 -10.10 -8.29 -3.99
N GLU A 20 -10.11 -9.54 -4.45
CA GLU A 20 -8.93 -10.37 -4.69
C GLU A 20 -8.40 -10.24 -6.13
N ASN A 21 -7.14 -10.64 -6.34
CA ASN A 21 -6.41 -10.64 -7.61
C ASN A 21 -6.49 -9.29 -8.33
N ILE A 22 -5.99 -8.25 -7.66
CA ILE A 22 -6.14 -6.89 -8.14
C ILE A 22 -5.25 -6.61 -9.35
N VAL A 23 -5.75 -5.76 -10.23
CA VAL A 23 -5.03 -5.21 -11.38
C VAL A 23 -4.83 -3.71 -11.20
N GLU A 24 -3.98 -3.10 -12.03
CA GLU A 24 -3.67 -1.67 -11.96
C GLU A 24 -4.92 -0.78 -11.91
N SER A 25 -5.98 -1.12 -12.67
CA SER A 25 -7.21 -0.34 -12.68
C SER A 25 -7.95 -0.34 -11.33
N ASP A 26 -7.79 -1.36 -10.50
CA ASP A 26 -8.40 -1.41 -9.17
C ASP A 26 -7.73 -0.43 -8.22
N PHE A 27 -6.40 -0.34 -8.28
CA PHE A 27 -5.62 0.65 -7.54
C PHE A 27 -5.97 2.08 -7.98
N LEU A 28 -6.06 2.33 -9.29
CA LEU A 28 -6.44 3.65 -9.80
C LEU A 28 -7.87 4.04 -9.39
N LYS A 29 -8.79 3.07 -9.38
CA LYS A 29 -10.15 3.27 -8.86
C LYS A 29 -10.10 3.61 -7.37
N ALA A 30 -9.31 2.91 -6.56
CA ALA A 30 -9.19 3.18 -5.13
C ALA A 30 -8.67 4.58 -4.83
N LEU A 31 -7.69 5.07 -5.57
CA LEU A 31 -7.22 6.46 -5.44
C LEU A 31 -8.34 7.47 -5.73
N LYS A 32 -9.10 7.24 -6.80
CA LYS A 32 -10.24 8.12 -7.16
C LYS A 32 -11.34 8.07 -6.12
N ASP A 33 -11.65 6.89 -5.60
CA ASP A 33 -12.71 6.71 -4.61
C ASP A 33 -12.30 7.33 -3.26
N LEU A 34 -11.03 7.23 -2.87
CA LEU A 34 -10.49 7.82 -1.64
C LEU A 34 -10.71 9.34 -1.57
N GLU A 35 -10.65 10.04 -2.71
CA GLU A 35 -10.95 11.49 -2.79
C GLU A 35 -12.42 11.81 -2.46
N GLN A 36 -13.32 10.86 -2.72
CA GLN A 36 -14.78 11.02 -2.57
C GLN A 36 -15.30 10.47 -1.23
N MET A 37 -14.49 9.68 -0.52
CA MET A 37 -14.84 9.14 0.80
C MET A 37 -14.96 10.26 1.83
N ASP A 38 -15.80 10.06 2.84
CA ASP A 38 -15.77 10.90 4.04
C ASP A 38 -14.48 10.67 4.85
N ASP A 39 -14.27 11.48 5.88
CA ASP A 39 -13.06 11.39 6.69
C ASP A 39 -13.07 10.18 7.66
N GLU A 40 -14.24 9.60 7.93
CA GLU A 40 -14.40 8.43 8.82
C GLU A 40 -14.00 7.13 8.11
N HIS A 41 -14.31 7.00 6.83
CA HIS A 41 -14.06 5.82 6.00
C HIS A 41 -12.99 6.05 4.94
N GLY A 42 -12.26 7.17 5.02
CA GLY A 42 -11.26 7.60 4.04
C GLY A 42 -9.96 6.81 4.12
N ALA A 43 -10.01 5.49 3.92
CA ALA A 43 -8.82 4.64 3.83
C ALA A 43 -9.05 3.40 2.96
N PHE A 44 -7.97 2.94 2.32
CA PHE A 44 -7.89 1.62 1.72
C PHE A 44 -6.52 0.99 1.98
N TRP A 45 -6.43 -0.33 1.88
CA TRP A 45 -5.18 -1.06 1.91
C TRP A 45 -5.09 -2.08 0.80
N ILE A 46 -3.86 -2.33 0.34
CA ILE A 46 -3.52 -3.35 -0.64
C ILE A 46 -2.50 -4.28 0.01
N GLY A 47 -2.78 -5.58 -0.03
CA GLY A 47 -1.86 -6.62 0.38
C GLY A 47 -1.36 -7.43 -0.81
N VAL A 48 -0.12 -7.93 -0.72
CA VAL A 48 0.43 -8.95 -1.62
C VAL A 48 1.03 -10.08 -0.79
N TYR A 49 0.95 -11.30 -1.31
CA TYR A 49 1.49 -12.49 -0.67
C TYR A 49 1.98 -13.51 -1.71
N GLY A 50 2.93 -14.36 -1.30
CA GLY A 50 3.41 -15.54 -2.04
C GLY A 50 3.34 -16.79 -1.14
N ALA A 51 3.56 -18.00 -1.68
CA ALA A 51 3.37 -19.25 -0.94
C ALA A 51 4.18 -19.34 0.37
N GLU A 52 5.37 -18.73 0.38
CA GLU A 52 6.35 -18.86 1.47
C GLU A 52 6.69 -17.50 2.12
N THR A 53 5.90 -16.45 1.84
CA THR A 53 6.15 -15.11 2.36
C THR A 53 4.99 -14.63 3.20
N ASP A 54 5.31 -13.97 4.31
CA ASP A 54 4.34 -13.15 5.02
C ASP A 54 3.71 -12.13 4.09
N GLU A 55 2.49 -11.75 4.43
CA GLU A 55 1.75 -10.73 3.72
C GLU A 55 2.41 -9.35 3.90
N PHE A 56 2.52 -8.61 2.80
CA PHE A 56 3.00 -7.23 2.82
C PHE A 56 1.87 -6.28 2.47
N VAL A 57 1.59 -5.33 3.37
CA VAL A 57 0.44 -4.44 3.23
C VAL A 57 0.88 -2.98 3.17
N LEU A 58 0.33 -2.25 2.21
CA LEU A 58 0.32 -0.78 2.21
C LEU A 58 -1.11 -0.28 2.46
N GLU A 59 -1.25 0.65 3.39
CA GLU A 59 -2.51 1.29 3.74
C GLU A 59 -2.39 2.80 3.52
N LEU A 60 -3.32 3.38 2.77
CA LEU A 60 -3.35 4.80 2.47
C LEU A 60 -4.63 5.43 3.01
N HIS A 61 -4.45 6.46 3.83
CA HIS A 61 -5.53 7.30 4.35
C HIS A 61 -5.73 8.53 3.45
N LYS A 62 -6.95 9.07 3.44
CA LYS A 62 -7.34 10.29 2.75
C LYS A 62 -6.54 11.51 3.22
N SER A 63 -6.07 11.48 4.47
CA SER A 63 -5.10 12.44 5.03
C SER A 63 -3.72 12.40 4.37
N LEU A 64 -3.49 11.53 3.37
CA LEU A 64 -2.21 11.26 2.73
C LEU A 64 -1.18 10.60 3.67
N THR A 65 -1.63 10.04 4.78
CA THR A 65 -0.80 9.19 5.61
C THR A 65 -0.72 7.79 4.98
N LEU A 66 0.51 7.35 4.68
CA LEU A 66 0.79 6.02 4.17
C LEU A 66 1.42 5.18 5.29
N PHE A 67 0.85 4.01 5.53
CA PHE A 67 1.38 2.98 6.41
C PHE A 67 1.91 1.81 5.57
N GLY A 68 3.00 1.21 6.03
CA GLY A 68 3.49 -0.04 5.48
C GLY A 68 3.71 -1.06 6.59
N ASN A 69 3.03 -2.20 6.52
CA ASN A 69 3.08 -3.26 7.51
C ASN A 69 3.70 -4.50 6.85
N PHE A 70 4.91 -4.87 7.28
CA PHE A 70 5.69 -5.96 6.65
C PHE A 70 5.98 -7.13 7.60
N SER A 71 5.81 -6.93 8.91
CA SER A 71 5.83 -7.95 9.95
C SER A 71 5.41 -7.32 11.29
N GLU A 72 5.31 -8.11 12.37
CA GLU A 72 5.03 -7.60 13.72
C GLU A 72 5.96 -6.45 14.15
N ASN A 73 7.23 -6.48 13.71
CA ASN A 73 8.26 -5.52 14.14
C ASN A 73 8.72 -4.57 13.03
N GLU A 74 8.14 -4.65 11.83
CA GLU A 74 8.55 -3.86 10.68
C GLU A 74 7.35 -3.09 10.11
N ASN A 75 7.10 -1.93 10.72
CA ASN A 75 6.01 -1.03 10.37
C ASN A 75 6.54 0.38 10.10
N TYR A 76 5.99 1.03 9.08
CA TYR A 76 6.35 2.38 8.68
C TYR A 76 5.12 3.28 8.64
N LYS A 77 5.33 4.56 8.98
CA LYS A 77 4.33 5.62 8.83
C LYS A 77 5.01 6.83 8.21
N ILE A 78 4.50 7.30 7.08
CA ILE A 78 4.99 8.50 6.40
C ILE A 78 3.82 9.39 5.97
N GLN A 79 4.10 10.70 5.86
CA GLN A 79 3.17 11.67 5.30
C GLN A 79 3.53 11.94 3.84
N LEU A 80 2.60 11.67 2.92
CA LEU A 80 2.79 11.96 1.50
C LEU A 80 2.38 13.40 1.18
N LYS A 81 2.94 13.93 0.08
CA LYS A 81 2.62 15.27 -0.43
C LYS A 81 1.38 15.30 -1.32
N SER A 82 0.98 14.16 -1.88
CA SER A 82 -0.17 14.00 -2.78
C SER A 82 -0.55 12.53 -2.94
N LEU A 83 -1.75 12.26 -3.44
CA LEU A 83 -2.16 10.91 -3.85
C LEU A 83 -1.28 10.37 -4.98
N GLU A 84 -0.85 11.22 -5.92
CA GLU A 84 0.05 10.83 -7.01
C GLU A 84 1.36 10.22 -6.48
N ALA A 85 1.91 10.78 -5.39
CA ALA A 85 3.13 10.28 -4.78
C ALA A 85 2.99 8.86 -4.22
N SER A 86 1.76 8.41 -3.91
CA SER A 86 1.50 7.05 -3.41
C SER A 86 1.75 5.98 -4.48
N LYS A 87 1.56 6.31 -5.77
CA LYS A 87 1.66 5.35 -6.88
C LYS A 87 2.98 4.63 -6.93
N GLU A 88 4.07 5.33 -6.63
CA GLU A 88 5.40 4.71 -6.63
C GLU A 88 5.51 3.60 -5.57
N TYR A 89 4.92 3.79 -4.38
CA TYR A 89 4.95 2.81 -3.30
C TYR A 89 4.12 1.58 -3.65
N PHE A 90 2.89 1.78 -4.16
CA PHE A 90 2.03 0.68 -4.58
C PHE A 90 2.60 -0.08 -5.80
N ASN A 91 3.25 0.62 -6.73
CA ASN A 91 3.94 -0.04 -7.85
C ASN A 91 5.10 -0.91 -7.37
N LEU A 92 5.86 -0.47 -6.36
CA LEU A 92 6.91 -1.30 -5.75
C LEU A 92 6.32 -2.52 -5.05
N LEU A 93 5.21 -2.36 -4.32
CA LEU A 93 4.49 -3.45 -3.66
C LEU A 93 4.02 -4.49 -4.70
N LEU A 94 3.23 -4.06 -5.68
CA LEU A 94 2.61 -4.92 -6.70
C LEU A 94 3.62 -5.54 -7.68
N SER A 95 4.83 -4.99 -7.76
CA SER A 95 5.92 -5.58 -8.55
C SER A 95 6.80 -6.53 -7.75
N GLY A 96 6.54 -6.72 -6.45
CA GLY A 96 7.33 -7.58 -5.55
C GLY A 96 8.70 -7.00 -5.19
N MET A 97 8.92 -5.70 -5.41
CA MET A 97 10.17 -5.01 -5.05
C MET A 97 10.17 -4.57 -3.58
N ILE A 98 9.92 -5.52 -2.67
CA ILE A 98 9.67 -5.26 -1.24
C ILE A 98 10.85 -4.60 -0.53
N GLU A 99 12.08 -5.07 -0.76
CA GLU A 99 13.26 -4.45 -0.15
C GLU A 99 13.44 -2.99 -0.58
N LYS A 100 13.21 -2.68 -1.86
CA LYS A 100 13.25 -1.30 -2.37
C LYS A 100 12.13 -0.44 -1.78
N LEU A 101 10.95 -1.02 -1.58
CA LEU A 101 9.83 -0.35 -0.92
C LEU A 101 10.19 0.01 0.54
N LYS A 102 10.73 -0.94 1.30
CA LYS A 102 11.19 -0.74 2.69
C LYS A 102 12.27 0.33 2.79
N GLU A 103 13.29 0.29 1.94
CA GLU A 103 14.33 1.32 1.88
C GLU A 103 13.76 2.73 1.65
N LYS A 104 12.79 2.84 0.73
CA LYS A 104 12.12 4.10 0.41
C LYS A 104 11.29 4.62 1.59
N LEU A 105 10.50 3.75 2.22
CA LEU A 105 9.70 4.08 3.39
C LEU A 105 10.58 4.54 4.56
N LYS A 106 11.67 3.81 4.83
CA LYS A 106 12.65 4.16 5.88
C LYS A 106 13.30 5.52 5.65
N THR A 107 13.68 5.82 4.42
CA THR A 107 14.29 7.12 4.07
C THR A 107 13.32 8.27 4.33
N MET A 108 12.04 8.11 3.99
CA MET A 108 11.03 9.14 4.21
C MET A 108 10.60 9.26 5.67
N HIS A 109 10.57 8.15 6.41
CA HIS A 109 10.24 8.13 7.84
C HIS A 109 11.25 8.93 8.69
N ASN A 110 12.55 8.84 8.35
CA ASN A 110 13.60 9.55 9.08
C ASN A 110 13.72 11.04 8.75
N ASN A 111 12.95 11.54 7.76
CA ASN A 111 12.97 12.93 7.32
C ASN A 111 11.80 13.76 7.88
N VAL A 112 11.09 13.23 8.88
CA VAL A 112 9.93 13.87 9.55
C VAL A 112 10.31 14.33 10.95
#